data_AF-A0A850TTP3-F1
#
_entry.id   AF-A0A850TTP3-F1
#
_cell.length_a   1.000
_cell.length_b   1.000
_cell.length_c   1.000
_cell.angle_alpha   90.00
_cell.angle_beta   90.00
_cell.angle_gamma   90.00
#
_symmetry.space_group_name_H-M   'P 1'
#
loop_
_entity.id
_entity.type
_entity.pdbx_description
1 polymer ?
#
loop_
_entity_poly.entity_id
_entity_poly.type
_entity_poly.pdbx_seq_one_letter_code
_entity_poly.pdbx_strand_id
1 'polypeptide(L)'
;RLWVEGTPAELACAASGNPPPHVACAKLGDGEDPPPASPNVTRAHAGTYQCRATNTHGSALRNITLAVEYSPATVSLRVLPSANVSQGASFSVECLAEGLPTPTYGWALPPAPNLRFAADNRSVAVASAAAANRGLYTCTATNRHGRRARSSRLALLASLGSLGAVTVVGLAAAGGYYLKSTACKKGEYNVRDAEGSSEAACLHQQRHDRGEVYGIQLTQP
;
A
#
# COMPACT_ATOMS: atom_id res chain seq x y z
N ARG A 1 4.79 -11.99 31.99
CA ARG A 1 3.37 -11.61 32.24
C ARG A 1 2.77 -11.10 30.95
N LEU A 2 1.44 -11.21 30.80
CA LEU A 2 0.72 -10.84 29.58
C LEU A 2 -0.41 -9.89 29.94
N TRP A 3 -0.46 -8.72 29.30
CA TRP A 3 -1.57 -7.77 29.36
C TRP A 3 -2.21 -7.59 27.98
N VAL A 4 -3.39 -7.00 27.94
CA VAL A 4 -4.11 -6.69 26.70
C VAL A 4 -4.32 -5.19 26.60
N GLU A 5 -4.00 -4.59 25.45
CA GLU A 5 -4.22 -3.17 25.17
C GLU A 5 -5.69 -2.79 25.38
N GLY A 6 -5.94 -1.63 26.02
CA GLY A 6 -7.30 -1.18 26.30
C GLY A 6 -7.90 -1.69 27.61
N THR A 7 -7.27 -2.67 28.27
CA THR A 7 -7.80 -3.29 29.50
C THR A 7 -7.11 -2.76 30.75
N PRO A 8 -7.79 -2.76 31.92
CA PRO A 8 -7.15 -2.44 33.19
C PRO A 8 -6.24 -3.59 33.64
N ALA A 9 -5.03 -3.27 34.09
CA ALA A 9 -4.08 -4.25 34.61
C ALA A 9 -3.11 -3.65 35.64
N GLU A 10 -2.61 -4.49 36.54
CA GLU A 10 -1.67 -4.11 37.60
C GLU A 10 -0.42 -5.00 37.62
N LEU A 11 0.73 -4.37 37.87
CA LEU A 11 2.01 -5.06 37.98
C LEU A 11 2.28 -5.44 39.46
N ALA A 12 1.55 -6.44 39.96
CA ALA A 12 1.73 -6.91 41.33
C ALA A 12 2.89 -7.91 41.45
N CYS A 13 3.78 -7.69 42.42
CA CYS A 13 4.85 -8.61 42.80
C CYS A 13 4.79 -8.96 44.28
N ALA A 14 4.68 -10.25 44.59
CA ALA A 14 4.65 -10.74 45.96
C ALA A 14 6.07 -11.07 46.44
N ALA A 15 6.40 -10.63 47.65
CA ALA A 15 7.61 -11.00 48.37
C ALA A 15 7.28 -11.29 49.83
N SER A 16 8.05 -12.18 50.44
CA SER A 16 7.89 -12.59 51.83
C SER A 16 9.19 -12.37 52.60
N GLY A 17 9.09 -12.03 53.88
CA GLY A 17 10.24 -11.84 54.77
C GLY A 17 9.78 -11.44 56.17
N ASN A 18 10.69 -11.58 57.15
CA ASN A 18 10.50 -11.07 58.50
C ASN A 18 11.65 -10.10 58.84
N PRO A 19 11.38 -8.79 59.04
CA PRO A 19 10.11 -8.08 58.86
C PRO A 19 9.54 -8.13 57.42
N PRO A 20 8.23 -7.90 57.20
CA PRO A 20 7.65 -7.86 55.86
C PRO A 20 8.39 -6.88 54.92
N PRO A 21 8.77 -7.30 53.70
CA PRO A 21 9.52 -6.45 52.78
C PRO A 21 8.61 -5.50 51.98
N HIS A 22 9.10 -4.29 51.70
CA HIS A 22 8.48 -3.38 50.75
C HIS A 22 8.90 -3.72 49.32
N VAL A 23 7.96 -3.81 48.38
CA VAL A 23 8.21 -4.16 46.98
C VAL A 23 8.00 -2.95 46.08
N ALA A 24 8.99 -2.62 45.26
CA ALA A 24 8.90 -1.60 44.22
C ALA A 24 9.39 -2.17 42.89
N CYS A 25 8.74 -1.83 41.78
CA CYS A 25 9.14 -2.26 40.44
C CYS A 25 9.50 -1.06 39.58
N ALA A 26 10.56 -1.20 38.79
CA ALA A 26 11.00 -0.18 37.84
C ALA A 26 11.23 -0.82 36.46
N LYS A 27 10.93 -0.10 35.38
CA LYS A 27 11.21 -0.52 34.01
C LYS A 27 12.71 -0.47 33.76
N LEU A 28 13.24 -1.51 33.12
CA LEU A 28 14.63 -1.53 32.68
C LEU A 28 14.73 -0.90 31.28
N GLY A 29 15.58 0.13 31.14
CA GLY A 29 15.83 0.85 29.89
C GLY A 29 15.03 2.15 29.77
N ASP A 30 15.00 2.72 28.57
CA ASP A 30 14.27 3.96 28.29
C ASP A 30 12.75 3.72 28.29
N GLY A 31 12.03 4.45 29.14
CA GLY A 31 10.58 4.41 29.21
C GLY A 31 10.05 4.85 30.57
N GLU A 32 8.75 5.17 30.60
CA GLU A 32 8.06 5.52 31.83
C GLU A 32 7.67 4.25 32.60
N ASP A 33 7.80 4.30 33.92
CA ASP A 33 7.30 3.25 34.80
C ASP A 33 5.77 3.16 34.65
N PRO A 34 5.19 1.98 34.39
CA PRO A 34 3.76 1.82 34.37
C PRO A 34 3.24 2.15 35.77
N PRO A 35 2.10 2.85 35.87
CA PRO A 35 1.47 3.05 37.15
C PRO A 35 1.20 1.67 37.80
N PRO A 36 1.25 1.58 39.15
CA PRO A 36 1.01 0.32 39.87
C PRO A 36 -0.25 -0.39 39.38
N ALA A 37 -1.31 0.39 39.16
CA ALA A 37 -2.49 0.00 38.42
C ALA A 37 -2.67 0.91 37.19
N SER A 38 -2.65 0.32 36.00
CA SER A 38 -2.96 1.01 34.75
C SER A 38 -4.43 0.75 34.40
N PRO A 39 -5.31 1.77 34.37
CA PRO A 39 -6.70 1.58 33.98
C PRO A 39 -6.85 1.32 32.48
N ASN A 40 -5.85 1.69 31.68
CA ASN A 40 -5.84 1.51 30.23
C ASN A 40 -4.43 1.14 29.76
N VAL A 41 -4.20 -0.15 29.56
CA VAL A 41 -2.91 -0.65 29.08
C VAL A 41 -2.63 -0.19 27.66
N THR A 42 -1.43 0.34 27.42
CA THR A 42 -0.90 0.67 26.09
C THR A 42 0.26 -0.25 25.72
N ARG A 43 0.58 -0.33 24.42
CA ARG A 43 1.76 -1.06 23.92
C ARG A 43 3.08 -0.60 24.55
N ALA A 44 3.17 0.65 25.01
CA ALA A 44 4.37 1.20 25.66
C ALA A 44 4.66 0.56 27.03
N HIS A 45 3.67 -0.06 27.68
CA HIS A 45 3.91 -0.78 28.93
C HIS A 45 4.69 -2.10 28.72
N ALA A 46 4.81 -2.61 27.49
CA ALA A 46 5.64 -3.77 27.23
C ALA A 46 7.12 -3.48 27.56
N GLY A 47 7.83 -4.48 28.08
CA GLY A 47 9.23 -4.35 28.46
C GLY A 47 9.63 -5.29 29.60
N THR A 48 10.87 -5.14 30.07
CA THR A 48 11.36 -5.89 31.23
C THR A 48 11.39 -4.97 32.44
N TYR A 49 10.84 -5.45 33.55
CA TYR A 49 10.75 -4.74 34.83
C TYR A 49 11.63 -5.44 35.85
N GLN A 50 12.30 -4.68 36.71
CA GLN A 50 12.99 -5.21 37.88
C GLN A 50 12.24 -4.82 39.13
N CYS A 51 11.79 -5.81 39.88
CA CYS A 51 11.13 -5.64 41.15
C CYS A 51 12.11 -5.91 42.28
N ARG A 52 12.23 -4.93 43.18
CA ARG A 52 13.07 -4.96 44.36
C ARG A 52 12.22 -5.06 45.60
N ALA A 53 12.41 -6.14 46.35
CA ALA A 53 11.85 -6.34 47.68
C ALA A 53 12.91 -5.99 48.72
N THR A 54 12.63 -5.10 49.66
CA THR A 54 13.61 -4.63 50.67
C THR A 54 13.02 -4.66 52.08
N ASN A 55 13.77 -5.18 53.05
CA ASN A 55 13.50 -5.02 54.49
C ASN A 55 14.78 -4.59 55.24
N THR A 56 14.71 -4.49 56.57
CA THR A 56 15.83 -4.09 57.46
C THR A 56 17.09 -4.96 57.39
N HIS A 57 16.98 -6.20 56.89
CA HIS A 57 18.05 -7.19 56.79
C HIS A 57 18.57 -7.39 55.36
N GLY A 58 17.97 -6.77 54.35
CA GLY A 58 18.50 -6.84 52.99
C GLY A 58 17.47 -6.58 51.88
N SER A 59 17.89 -6.87 50.64
CA SER A 59 17.04 -6.74 49.46
C SER A 59 17.18 -7.91 48.49
N ALA A 60 16.07 -8.30 47.87
CA ALA A 60 16.00 -9.28 46.80
C ALA A 60 15.50 -8.62 45.50
N LEU A 61 15.99 -9.10 44.36
CA LEU A 61 15.63 -8.59 43.03
C LEU A 61 14.99 -9.69 42.17
N ARG A 62 14.02 -9.32 41.35
CA ARG A 62 13.41 -10.20 40.36
C ARG A 62 13.09 -9.45 39.06
N ASN A 63 13.56 -9.97 37.94
CA ASN A 63 13.20 -9.45 36.62
C ASN A 63 11.91 -10.11 36.11
N ILE A 64 11.05 -9.33 35.47
CA ILE A 64 9.74 -9.72 34.92
C ILE A 64 9.61 -9.12 33.52
N THR A 65 9.46 -9.97 32.52
CA THR A 65 9.12 -9.52 31.16
C THR A 65 7.61 -9.41 31.03
N LEU A 66 7.14 -8.24 30.62
CA LEU A 66 5.73 -7.93 30.37
C LEU A 66 5.52 -7.76 28.86
N ALA A 67 4.62 -8.57 28.30
CA ALA A 67 4.16 -8.44 26.93
C ALA A 67 2.75 -7.84 26.91
N VAL A 68 2.46 -7.01 25.92
CA VAL A 68 1.14 -6.42 25.69
C VAL A 68 0.61 -6.93 24.36
N GLU A 69 -0.51 -7.64 24.41
CA GLU A 69 -1.23 -8.10 23.23
C GLU A 69 -2.25 -7.07 22.77
N TYR A 70 -2.47 -7.03 21.46
CA TYR A 70 -3.33 -6.05 20.83
C TYR A 70 -3.92 -6.60 19.53
N SER A 71 -5.09 -6.11 19.17
CA SER A 71 -5.75 -6.44 17.90
C SER A 71 -4.95 -5.92 16.70
N PRO A 72 -5.16 -6.43 15.47
CA PRO A 72 -4.40 -5.97 14.31
C PRO A 72 -4.59 -4.46 14.09
N ALA A 73 -3.51 -3.70 14.28
CA ALA A 73 -3.54 -2.25 14.27
C ALA A 73 -3.65 -1.74 12.83
N THR A 74 -2.58 -1.62 12.06
CA THR A 74 -2.69 -1.07 10.69
C THR A 74 -2.66 -2.21 9.67
N VAL A 75 -3.61 -2.24 8.74
CA VAL A 75 -3.60 -3.17 7.59
C VAL A 75 -3.32 -2.39 6.32
N SER A 76 -2.28 -2.77 5.58
CA SER A 76 -1.93 -2.18 4.29
C SER A 76 -1.89 -3.25 3.18
N LEU A 77 -2.15 -2.80 1.96
CA LEU A 77 -2.10 -3.60 0.75
C LEU A 77 -1.00 -3.06 -0.13
N ARG A 78 -0.08 -3.93 -0.57
CA ARG A 78 1.04 -3.57 -1.44
C ARG A 78 0.98 -4.39 -2.70
N VAL A 79 0.96 -3.71 -3.85
CA VAL A 79 1.04 -4.38 -5.16
C VAL A 79 2.51 -4.42 -5.58
N LEU A 80 2.96 -5.58 -6.05
CA LEU A 80 4.33 -5.84 -6.47
C LEU A 80 4.34 -6.41 -7.91
N PRO A 81 5.09 -5.80 -8.84
CA PRO A 81 5.85 -4.55 -8.68
C PRO A 81 4.91 -3.35 -8.46
N SER A 82 5.41 -2.28 -7.84
CA SER A 82 4.62 -1.09 -7.47
C SER A 82 4.17 -0.22 -8.65
N ALA A 83 4.55 -0.61 -9.88
CA ALA A 83 4.12 0.04 -11.11
C ALA A 83 2.67 -0.36 -11.46
N ASN A 84 2.03 0.43 -12.31
CA ASN A 84 0.72 0.08 -12.86
C ASN A 84 0.81 -1.28 -13.57
N VAL A 85 -0.04 -2.22 -13.15
CA VAL A 85 -0.05 -3.58 -13.69
C VAL A 85 -0.63 -3.54 -15.11
N SER A 86 0.12 -4.01 -16.10
CA SER A 86 -0.37 -4.16 -17.47
C SER A 86 -1.08 -5.50 -17.67
N GLN A 87 -1.99 -5.55 -18.65
CA GLN A 87 -2.60 -6.80 -19.07
C GLN A 87 -1.52 -7.77 -19.57
N GLY A 88 -1.60 -9.04 -19.17
CA GLY A 88 -0.62 -10.08 -19.46
C GLY A 88 0.60 -10.10 -18.54
N ALA A 89 0.83 -9.08 -17.70
CA ALA A 89 1.92 -9.08 -16.73
C ALA A 89 1.60 -9.95 -15.50
N SER A 90 2.64 -10.36 -14.80
CA SER A 90 2.51 -11.03 -13.49
C SER A 90 2.67 -10.01 -12.38
N PHE A 91 1.86 -10.14 -11.32
CA PHE A 91 1.95 -9.29 -10.13
C PHE A 91 1.53 -10.07 -8.89
N SER A 92 1.84 -9.53 -7.71
CA SER A 92 1.30 -10.02 -6.44
C SER A 92 0.74 -8.87 -5.62
N VAL A 93 -0.24 -9.20 -4.78
CA VAL A 93 -0.78 -8.31 -3.77
C VAL A 93 -0.44 -8.89 -2.40
N GLU A 94 0.34 -8.16 -1.63
CA GLU A 94 0.74 -8.50 -0.27
C GLU A 94 -0.09 -7.71 0.73
N CYS A 95 -0.53 -8.39 1.79
CA CYS A 95 -1.18 -7.78 2.93
C CYS A 95 -0.21 -7.70 4.11
N LEU A 96 -0.08 -6.52 4.70
CA LEU A 96 0.79 -6.28 5.85
C LEU A 96 -0.07 -5.83 7.02
N ALA A 97 0.06 -6.50 8.16
CA ALA A 97 -0.60 -6.10 9.39
C ALA A 97 0.29 -6.35 10.61
N GLU A 98 0.28 -5.40 11.53
CA GLU A 98 0.90 -5.55 12.85
C GLU A 98 -0.15 -5.97 13.88
N GLY A 99 0.15 -7.01 14.65
CA GLY A 99 -0.72 -7.50 15.71
C GLY A 99 0.03 -8.50 16.58
N LEU A 100 -0.33 -8.55 17.87
CA LEU A 100 0.17 -9.55 18.80
C LEU A 100 -1.01 -10.20 19.53
N PRO A 101 -1.25 -11.52 19.37
CA PRO A 101 -0.49 -12.48 18.57
C PRO A 101 -0.50 -12.19 17.06
N THR A 102 0.47 -12.76 16.35
CA THR A 102 0.63 -12.62 14.89
C THR A 102 -0.70 -12.92 14.18
N PRO A 103 -1.18 -12.02 13.30
CA PRO A 103 -2.47 -12.19 12.64
C PRO A 103 -2.42 -13.22 11.51
N THR A 104 -3.55 -13.88 11.29
CA THR A 104 -3.85 -14.67 10.09
C THR A 104 -4.58 -13.82 9.06
N TYR A 105 -4.45 -14.16 7.78
CA TYR A 105 -4.97 -13.37 6.66
C TYR A 105 -6.11 -14.09 5.92
N GLY A 106 -7.13 -13.32 5.57
CA GLY A 106 -8.24 -13.73 4.70
C GLY A 106 -8.48 -12.70 3.60
N TRP A 107 -8.99 -13.15 2.47
CA TRP A 107 -9.14 -12.32 1.27
C TRP A 107 -10.55 -12.38 0.71
N ALA A 108 -11.05 -11.23 0.25
CA ALA A 108 -12.17 -11.13 -0.68
C ALA A 108 -11.63 -10.45 -1.95
N LEU A 109 -11.70 -11.17 -3.07
CA LEU A 109 -11.06 -10.82 -4.33
C LEU A 109 -12.07 -10.95 -5.48
N PRO A 110 -11.79 -10.32 -6.65
CA PRO A 110 -12.52 -10.62 -7.86
C PRO A 110 -12.46 -12.12 -8.20
N PRO A 111 -13.51 -12.71 -8.79
CA PRO A 111 -13.52 -14.11 -9.17
C PRO A 111 -12.65 -14.34 -10.42
N ALA A 112 -11.33 -14.42 -10.21
CA ALA A 112 -10.36 -14.66 -11.26
C ALA A 112 -9.79 -16.10 -11.14
N PRO A 113 -9.66 -16.85 -12.25
CA PRO A 113 -9.22 -18.24 -12.22
C PRO A 113 -7.72 -18.42 -11.95
N ASN A 114 -6.93 -17.36 -12.10
CA ASN A 114 -5.46 -17.37 -12.04
C ASN A 114 -4.89 -16.80 -10.73
N LEU A 115 -5.66 -16.81 -9.65
CA LEU A 115 -5.23 -16.43 -8.31
C LEU A 115 -4.47 -17.57 -7.63
N ARG A 116 -3.30 -17.28 -7.05
CA ARG A 116 -2.50 -18.23 -6.28
C ARG A 116 -2.10 -17.65 -4.93
N PHE A 117 -2.55 -18.28 -3.85
CA PHE A 117 -2.24 -17.83 -2.49
C PHE A 117 -0.91 -18.40 -2.00
N ALA A 118 -0.17 -17.59 -1.25
CA ALA A 118 0.94 -18.09 -0.44
C ALA A 118 0.44 -18.97 0.71
N ALA A 119 1.31 -19.82 1.26
CA ALA A 119 0.95 -20.77 2.32
C ALA A 119 0.41 -20.09 3.60
N ASP A 120 0.85 -18.88 3.90
CA ASP A 120 0.40 -18.06 5.03
C ASP A 120 -0.83 -17.19 4.69
N ASN A 121 -1.37 -17.32 3.48
CA ASN A 121 -2.41 -16.46 2.90
C ASN A 121 -2.08 -14.95 2.98
N ARG A 122 -0.83 -14.56 3.20
CA ARG A 122 -0.44 -13.15 3.33
C ARG A 122 -0.36 -12.45 1.97
N SER A 123 -0.15 -13.22 0.91
CA SER A 123 -0.07 -12.69 -0.45
C SER A 123 -0.85 -13.54 -1.44
N VAL A 124 -1.34 -12.87 -2.49
CA VAL A 124 -1.97 -13.49 -3.65
C VAL A 124 -1.18 -13.09 -4.90
N ALA A 125 -0.71 -14.09 -5.64
CA ALA A 125 0.00 -13.91 -6.90
C ALA A 125 -0.95 -14.17 -8.08
N VAL A 126 -0.74 -13.42 -9.15
CA VAL A 126 -1.49 -13.49 -10.40
C VAL A 126 -0.49 -13.58 -11.54
N ALA A 127 -0.57 -14.68 -12.30
CA ALA A 127 0.19 -14.84 -13.53
C ALA A 127 -0.69 -14.47 -14.73
N SER A 128 -0.15 -13.71 -15.68
CA SER A 128 -0.90 -13.24 -16.86
C SER A 128 -2.18 -12.50 -16.50
N ALA A 129 -2.04 -11.25 -16.04
CA ALA A 129 -3.16 -10.41 -15.60
C ALA A 129 -4.21 -10.24 -16.70
N ALA A 130 -5.43 -10.70 -16.43
CA ALA A 130 -6.58 -10.58 -17.33
C ALA A 130 -7.64 -9.61 -16.77
N ALA A 131 -8.60 -9.18 -17.59
CA ALA A 131 -9.66 -8.26 -17.18
C ALA A 131 -10.44 -8.71 -15.92
N ALA A 132 -10.60 -10.03 -15.72
CA ALA A 132 -11.24 -10.61 -14.53
C ALA A 132 -10.49 -10.34 -13.21
N ASN A 133 -9.20 -9.98 -13.27
CA ASN A 133 -8.39 -9.61 -12.10
C ASN A 133 -8.60 -8.14 -11.70
N ARG A 134 -9.34 -7.34 -12.47
CA ARG A 134 -9.67 -5.97 -12.09
C ARG A 134 -10.76 -6.00 -11.02
N GLY A 135 -10.67 -5.09 -10.05
CA GLY A 135 -11.72 -4.91 -9.07
C GLY A 135 -11.21 -4.62 -7.66
N LEU A 136 -12.04 -4.92 -6.67
CA LEU A 136 -11.76 -4.63 -5.27
C LEU A 136 -11.02 -5.81 -4.62
N TYR A 137 -9.83 -5.53 -4.08
CA TYR A 137 -9.04 -6.46 -3.29
C TYR A 137 -9.20 -6.07 -1.83
N THR A 138 -9.81 -6.94 -1.03
CA THR A 138 -9.98 -6.74 0.41
C THR A 138 -9.19 -7.79 1.17
N CYS A 139 -8.18 -7.36 1.91
CA CYS A 139 -7.50 -8.21 2.88
C CYS A 139 -8.05 -7.96 4.28
N THR A 140 -8.20 -9.03 5.05
CA THR A 140 -8.60 -9.03 6.44
C THR A 140 -7.54 -9.72 7.29
N ALA A 141 -6.94 -8.99 8.23
CA ALA A 141 -6.04 -9.52 9.24
C ALA A 141 -6.82 -9.81 10.52
N THR A 142 -6.65 -10.99 11.11
CA THR A 142 -7.38 -11.44 12.32
C THR A 142 -6.44 -12.07 13.32
N ASN A 143 -6.59 -11.71 14.60
CA ASN A 143 -6.01 -12.44 15.73
C ASN A 143 -7.08 -12.65 16.83
N ARG A 144 -6.70 -13.22 17.97
CA ARG A 144 -7.63 -13.50 19.08
C ARG A 144 -8.24 -12.25 19.75
N HIS A 145 -7.67 -11.07 19.51
CA HIS A 145 -8.12 -9.80 20.09
C HIS A 145 -8.94 -8.97 19.10
N GLY A 146 -9.04 -9.39 17.84
CA GLY A 146 -9.90 -8.71 16.87
C GLY A 146 -9.49 -8.91 15.43
N ARG A 147 -10.14 -8.12 14.58
CA ARG A 147 -10.03 -8.18 13.12
C ARG A 147 -9.98 -6.78 12.55
N ARG A 148 -9.12 -6.56 11.55
CA ARG A 148 -9.12 -5.34 10.76
C ARG A 148 -8.95 -5.67 9.28
N ALA A 149 -9.58 -4.87 8.42
CA ALA A 149 -9.54 -5.08 6.98
C ALA A 149 -9.12 -3.81 6.23
N ARG A 150 -8.53 -4.01 5.05
CA ARG A 150 -8.20 -2.94 4.10
C ARG A 150 -8.62 -3.36 2.71
N SER A 151 -9.22 -2.41 1.99
CA SER A 151 -9.64 -2.60 0.60
C SER A 151 -8.88 -1.65 -0.33
N SER A 152 -8.50 -2.11 -1.50
CA SER A 152 -7.91 -1.30 -2.57
C SER A 152 -8.43 -1.75 -3.93
N ARG A 153 -8.63 -0.82 -4.86
CA ARG A 153 -9.05 -1.15 -6.22
C ARG A 153 -7.83 -1.36 -7.11
N LEU A 154 -7.80 -2.50 -7.80
CA LEU A 154 -6.79 -2.80 -8.81
C LEU A 154 -7.35 -2.50 -10.21
N ALA A 155 -6.61 -1.68 -10.96
CA ALA A 155 -6.83 -1.43 -12.37
C ALA A 155 -5.67 -2.03 -13.18
N LEU A 156 -5.96 -2.45 -14.42
CA LEU A 156 -4.93 -2.91 -15.36
C LEU A 156 -4.81 -1.95 -16.53
N LEU A 157 -3.57 -1.60 -16.89
CA LEU A 157 -3.30 -0.88 -18.13
C LEU A 157 -3.57 -1.80 -19.32
N ALA A 158 -4.40 -1.33 -20.25
CA ALA A 158 -4.52 -1.96 -21.55
C ALA A 158 -3.29 -1.60 -22.39
N SER A 159 -2.68 -2.59 -23.05
CA SER A 159 -1.85 -2.28 -24.20
C SER A 159 -2.79 -1.77 -25.29
N LEU A 160 -2.56 -0.55 -25.78
CA LEU A 160 -3.07 -0.17 -27.10
C LEU A 160 -2.30 -1.08 -28.07
N GLY A 161 -2.87 -2.23 -28.41
CA GLY A 161 -2.37 -3.01 -29.52
C GLY A 161 -2.20 -2.05 -30.67
N SER A 162 -1.03 -2.05 -31.31
CA SER A 162 -0.83 -1.37 -32.57
C SER A 162 -2.02 -1.75 -33.44
N LEU A 163 -2.93 -0.80 -33.72
CA LEU A 163 -3.92 -1.01 -34.76
C LEU A 163 -3.08 -1.35 -35.98
N GLY A 164 -3.11 -2.63 -36.38
CA GLY A 164 -2.44 -3.08 -37.60
C GLY A 164 -2.86 -2.09 -38.68
N ALA A 165 -1.88 -1.50 -39.36
CA ALA A 165 -2.09 -0.43 -40.32
C ALA A 165 -3.36 -0.72 -41.13
N VAL A 166 -4.42 0.04 -40.87
CA VAL A 166 -5.65 -0.05 -41.65
C VAL A 166 -5.22 0.42 -43.03
N THR A 167 -5.02 -0.50 -43.96
CA THR A 167 -4.83 -0.17 -45.36
C THR A 167 -6.11 0.48 -45.84
N VAL A 168 -6.12 1.80 -45.91
CA VAL A 168 -7.15 2.54 -46.62
C VAL A 168 -6.94 2.22 -48.09
N VAL A 169 -7.70 1.23 -48.60
CA VAL A 169 -7.83 1.03 -50.05
C VAL A 169 -8.62 2.23 -50.56
N GLY A 170 -7.90 3.24 -51.06
CA GLY A 170 -8.50 4.40 -51.68
C GLY A 170 -9.18 3.98 -52.99
N LEU A 171 -10.50 3.83 -52.95
CA LEU A 171 -11.31 3.99 -54.16
C LEU A 171 -11.31 5.48 -54.50
N ALA A 172 -10.57 5.83 -55.55
CA ALA A 172 -10.69 7.14 -56.17
C ALA A 172 -12.10 7.25 -56.77
N ALA A 173 -12.99 7.93 -56.05
CA ALA A 173 -14.25 8.41 -56.58
C ALA A 173 -14.45 9.85 -56.10
N ALA A 174 -14.80 10.71 -57.06
CA ALA A 174 -14.80 12.15 -56.97
C ALA A 174 -15.52 12.73 -55.74
N GLY A 175 -14.89 13.72 -55.10
CA GLY A 175 -15.55 14.67 -54.21
C GLY A 175 -15.69 14.24 -52.75
N GLY A 176 -14.59 14.24 -52.00
CA GLY A 176 -14.62 14.07 -50.54
C GLY A 176 -13.31 14.51 -49.90
N TYR A 177 -13.41 15.28 -48.81
CA TYR A 177 -12.32 15.87 -48.03
C TYR A 177 -11.18 14.89 -47.73
N TYR A 178 -9.95 15.36 -47.78
CA TYR A 178 -8.75 14.59 -47.45
C TYR A 178 -7.97 15.22 -46.30
N LEU A 179 -7.50 14.37 -45.38
CA LEU A 179 -6.64 14.75 -44.26
C LEU A 179 -5.22 15.06 -44.76
N LYS A 180 -4.70 16.24 -44.45
CA LYS A 180 -3.31 16.61 -44.71
C LYS A 180 -2.62 16.96 -43.39
N SER A 181 -1.84 16.02 -42.85
CA SER A 181 -1.06 16.26 -41.63
C SER A 181 0.31 16.85 -41.97
N THR A 182 0.62 18.03 -41.44
CA THR A 182 1.98 18.58 -41.39
C THR A 182 2.37 18.78 -39.93
N ALA A 183 3.30 17.98 -39.43
CA ALA A 183 3.84 18.08 -38.07
C ALA A 183 5.10 18.97 -38.06
N CYS A 184 5.22 19.87 -37.09
CA CYS A 184 6.40 20.71 -36.89
C CYS A 184 6.95 20.60 -35.46
N LYS A 185 8.27 20.79 -35.30
CA LYS A 185 9.01 20.51 -34.06
C LYS A 185 8.75 21.58 -32.99
N LYS A 186 8.74 21.18 -31.72
CA LYS A 186 8.50 22.08 -30.57
C LYS A 186 9.59 23.17 -30.48
N GLY A 187 9.19 24.43 -30.66
CA GLY A 187 10.06 25.60 -30.54
C GLY A 187 10.17 26.48 -31.79
N GLU A 188 9.62 26.05 -32.94
CA GLU A 188 9.65 26.80 -34.21
C GLU A 188 8.24 27.16 -34.69
N TYR A 189 7.48 27.90 -33.89
CA TYR A 189 6.19 28.46 -34.30
C TYR A 189 6.07 29.92 -33.85
N ASN A 190 5.61 30.81 -34.73
CA ASN A 190 5.38 32.20 -34.40
C ASN A 190 3.89 32.39 -34.05
N VAL A 191 3.56 32.45 -32.76
CA VAL A 191 2.17 32.66 -32.28
C VAL A 191 1.84 34.14 -32.25
N ARG A 192 1.93 34.84 -33.38
CA ARG A 192 1.54 36.26 -33.39
C ARG A 192 0.18 36.58 -33.98
N ASP A 193 -0.50 35.64 -34.62
CA ASP A 193 -1.85 35.89 -35.14
C ASP A 193 -2.84 34.75 -34.85
N ALA A 194 -2.74 34.12 -33.66
CA ALA A 194 -3.58 32.99 -33.26
C ALA A 194 -4.70 33.34 -32.26
N GLU A 195 -5.17 34.59 -32.25
CA GLU A 195 -6.54 34.91 -31.83
C GLU A 195 -7.33 35.32 -33.07
N GLY A 196 -7.67 34.33 -33.91
CA GLY A 196 -8.61 34.51 -35.03
C GLY A 196 -8.24 33.87 -36.37
N SER A 197 -7.01 33.34 -36.56
CA SER A 197 -6.60 32.71 -37.83
C SER A 197 -6.52 31.18 -37.75
N SER A 198 -6.97 30.51 -38.81
CA SER A 198 -6.99 29.05 -38.98
C SER A 198 -5.70 28.47 -39.58
N GLU A 199 -4.63 29.26 -39.72
CA GLU A 199 -3.37 28.80 -40.34
C GLU A 199 -2.18 28.91 -39.37
N ALA A 200 -1.49 27.79 -39.13
CA ALA A 200 -0.16 27.77 -38.55
C ALA A 200 0.87 27.46 -39.65
N ALA A 201 1.72 28.42 -39.98
CA ALA A 201 2.81 28.24 -40.96
C ALA A 201 4.13 27.91 -40.25
N CYS A 202 4.82 26.86 -40.68
CA CYS A 202 6.12 26.48 -40.14
C CYS A 202 7.25 27.28 -40.79
N LEU A 203 8.19 27.77 -39.98
CA LEU A 203 9.24 28.72 -40.39
C LEU A 203 10.35 28.11 -41.26
N HIS A 204 10.49 26.78 -41.32
CA HIS A 204 11.50 26.14 -42.16
C HIS A 204 10.98 24.91 -42.91
N GLN A 205 11.10 25.00 -44.24
CA GLN A 205 10.58 24.05 -45.24
C GLN A 205 11.51 22.83 -45.45
N GLN A 206 12.15 22.32 -44.40
CA GLN A 206 13.02 21.15 -44.49
C GLN A 206 12.41 19.98 -43.72
N ARG A 207 11.81 19.05 -44.46
CA ARG A 207 11.33 17.76 -43.94
C ARG A 207 12.52 16.96 -43.44
N HIS A 208 12.44 16.47 -42.20
CA HIS A 208 13.33 15.41 -41.74
C HIS A 208 12.52 14.25 -41.16
N ASP A 209 12.83 13.05 -41.66
CA ASP A 209 12.04 11.82 -41.57
C ASP A 209 12.20 11.06 -40.24
N ARG A 210 12.24 11.77 -39.11
CA ARG A 210 12.31 11.12 -37.78
C ARG A 210 11.40 11.79 -36.77
N GLY A 211 10.32 11.07 -36.47
CA GLY A 211 9.56 11.05 -35.23
C GLY A 211 9.47 12.33 -34.42
N GLU A 212 8.30 12.98 -34.47
CA GLU A 212 7.49 13.41 -33.32
C GLU A 212 6.32 14.28 -33.86
N VAL A 213 5.08 13.81 -33.71
CA VAL A 213 3.87 14.52 -34.15
C VAL A 213 3.22 15.19 -32.95
N TYR A 214 2.98 16.51 -33.03
CA TYR A 214 2.09 17.23 -32.14
C TYR A 214 1.13 18.12 -32.97
N GLY A 215 -0.17 18.00 -32.68
CA GLY A 215 -1.26 18.85 -33.22
C GLY A 215 -2.00 18.26 -34.42
N ILE A 216 -3.28 17.91 -34.25
CA ILE A 216 -4.21 17.59 -35.35
C ILE A 216 -5.13 18.80 -35.52
N GLN A 217 -5.26 19.32 -36.74
CA GLN A 217 -6.21 20.37 -37.06
C GLN A 217 -7.22 19.84 -38.08
N LEU A 218 -8.51 20.06 -37.80
CA LEU A 218 -9.61 19.76 -38.72
C LEU A 218 -10.03 21.08 -39.38
N THR A 219 -10.10 21.09 -40.71
CA THR A 219 -10.66 22.20 -41.47
C THR A 219 -11.99 21.78 -42.12
N GLN A 220 -12.98 22.65 -42.00
CA GLN A 220 -14.22 22.63 -42.79
C GLN A 220 -13.99 23.32 -44.14
N PRO A 221 -14.85 23.13 -45.15
CA PRO A 221 -14.67 23.71 -46.49
C PRO A 221 -14.46 25.22 -46.49
#